data_AF-A0A7W4IBZ4-F1
#
_entry.id   AF-A0A7W4IBZ4-F1
#
_cell.length_a   1.000
_cell.length_b   1.000
_cell.length_c   1.000
_cell.angle_alpha   90.00
_cell.angle_beta   90.00
_cell.angle_gamma   90.00
#
_symmetry.space_group_name_H-M   'P 1'
#
loop_
_entity.id
_entity.type
_entity.pdbx_description
1 polymer ?
#
loop_
_entity_poly.entity_id
_entity_poly.type
_entity_poly.pdbx_seq_one_letter_code
_entity_poly.pdbx_strand_id
1 'polypeptide(L)'
;MISLAQVWADYGVAITTMVGGVGGWYAKMAGIRIADDRAQLAAGRQALALVDRASAREAKLEPLLSDLTGRVAELMRQRWQSDDALQDLYAQAISARLTIQELDAQAGRPPREFPPLPPYPYPPANRLAESDTLTVARGVVETTSDPRDAGARISKGESQYG
;
A
#
# COMPACT_ATOMS: atom_id res chain seq x y z
N MET A 1 -38.47 -81.05 39.23
CA MET A 1 -38.05 -79.76 39.80
C MET A 1 -36.72 -79.41 39.17
N ILE A 2 -36.67 -78.38 38.32
CA ILE A 2 -35.42 -77.96 37.68
C ILE A 2 -34.53 -77.33 38.75
N SER A 3 -33.33 -77.86 38.95
CA SER A 3 -32.40 -77.33 39.96
C SER A 3 -31.71 -76.07 39.45
N LEU A 4 -31.51 -75.10 40.35
CA LEU A 4 -30.85 -73.82 40.05
C LEU A 4 -29.44 -74.00 39.46
N ALA A 5 -28.74 -75.06 39.89
CA ALA A 5 -27.41 -75.41 39.38
C ALA A 5 -27.43 -75.83 37.90
N GLN A 6 -28.50 -76.47 37.45
CA GLN A 6 -28.67 -76.91 36.06
C GLN A 6 -28.96 -75.73 35.13
N VAL A 7 -29.80 -74.79 35.59
CA VAL A 7 -30.05 -73.52 34.89
C VAL A 7 -28.77 -72.69 34.78
N TRP A 8 -27.94 -72.68 35.84
CA TRP A 8 -26.68 -71.94 35.81
C TRP A 8 -25.65 -72.58 34.88
N ALA A 9 -25.56 -73.91 34.82
CA ALA A 9 -24.66 -74.62 33.92
C ALA A 9 -25.00 -74.40 32.43
N ASP A 10 -26.29 -74.39 32.07
CA ASP A 10 -26.72 -74.24 30.68
C ASP A 10 -26.78 -72.78 30.22
N TYR A 11 -27.12 -71.84 31.10
CA TYR A 11 -27.33 -70.42 30.75
C TYR A 11 -26.29 -69.45 31.33
N GLY A 12 -25.37 -69.91 32.18
CA GLY A 12 -24.39 -69.05 32.86
C GLY A 12 -23.47 -68.29 31.90
N VAL A 13 -23.03 -68.94 30.82
CA VAL A 13 -22.21 -68.31 29.75
C VAL A 13 -23.01 -67.27 28.98
N ALA A 14 -24.28 -67.54 28.68
CA ALA A 14 -25.16 -66.61 27.98
C ALA A 14 -25.47 -65.37 28.83
N ILE A 15 -25.71 -65.55 30.14
CA ILE A 15 -25.95 -64.44 31.06
C ILE A 15 -24.69 -63.59 31.24
N THR A 16 -23.52 -64.22 31.42
CA THR A 16 -22.25 -63.48 31.58
C THR A 16 -21.85 -62.73 30.32
N THR A 17 -22.02 -63.32 29.13
CA THR A 17 -21.78 -62.63 27.85
C THR A 17 -22.77 -61.49 27.60
N MET A 18 -24.05 -61.66 27.96
CA MET A 18 -25.06 -60.61 27.85
C MET A 18 -24.77 -59.44 28.80
N VAL A 19 -24.46 -59.72 30.07
CA VAL A 19 -24.08 -58.70 31.05
C VAL A 19 -22.76 -58.01 30.66
N GLY A 20 -21.78 -58.78 30.19
CA GLY A 20 -20.51 -58.25 29.68
C GLY A 20 -20.69 -57.38 28.44
N GLY A 21 -21.60 -57.75 27.53
CA GLY A 21 -21.94 -56.98 26.34
C GLY A 21 -22.61 -55.65 26.66
N VAL A 22 -23.60 -55.66 27.56
CA VAL A 22 -24.27 -54.43 28.02
C VAL A 22 -23.30 -53.54 28.81
N GLY A 23 -22.50 -54.12 29.70
CA GLY A 23 -21.46 -53.42 30.45
C GLY A 23 -20.41 -52.79 29.54
N GLY A 24 -19.95 -53.52 28.52
CA GLY A 24 -19.01 -53.03 27.51
C GLY A 24 -19.59 -51.92 26.63
N TRP A 25 -20.87 -52.01 26.24
CA TRP A 25 -21.54 -50.95 25.49
C TRP A 25 -21.68 -49.66 26.30
N TYR A 26 -22.06 -49.78 27.58
CA TYR A 26 -22.15 -48.64 28.48
C TYR A 26 -20.78 -47.99 28.73
N ALA A 27 -19.74 -48.80 28.95
CA ALA A 27 -18.36 -48.32 29.08
C ALA A 27 -17.88 -47.59 27.82
N LYS A 28 -18.22 -48.09 26.63
CA LYS A 28 -17.91 -47.43 25.36
C LYS A 28 -18.63 -46.08 25.21
N MET A 29 -19.92 -46.02 25.55
CA MET A 29 -20.72 -44.78 25.54
C MET A 29 -20.16 -43.75 26.54
N ALA A 30 -19.80 -44.17 27.75
CA ALA A 30 -19.18 -43.30 28.74
C ALA A 30 -17.81 -42.78 28.27
N GLY A 31 -17.01 -43.65 27.64
CA GLY A 31 -15.72 -43.27 27.06
C GLY A 31 -15.85 -42.22 25.95
N ILE A 32 -16.87 -42.32 25.09
CA ILE A 32 -17.13 -41.34 24.03
C ILE A 32 -17.43 -39.96 24.62
N ARG A 33 -18.30 -39.88 25.64
CA ARG A 33 -18.62 -38.58 26.28
C ARG A 33 -17.40 -37.92 26.91
N ILE A 34 -16.59 -38.69 27.63
CA ILE A 34 -15.35 -38.18 28.24
C ILE A 34 -14.35 -37.74 27.16
N ALA A 35 -14.29 -38.43 26.02
CA ALA A 35 -13.44 -38.05 24.91
C ALA A 35 -13.90 -36.73 24.27
N ASP A 36 -15.22 -36.54 24.10
CA ASP A 36 -15.80 -35.30 23.57
C ASP A 36 -15.52 -34.10 24.49
N ASP A 37 -15.71 -34.26 25.80
CA ASP A 37 -15.41 -33.23 26.80
C ASP A 37 -13.92 -32.83 26.74
N ARG A 38 -13.03 -33.82 26.62
CA ARG A 38 -11.58 -33.57 26.47
C ARG A 38 -11.25 -32.89 25.15
N ALA A 39 -11.92 -33.24 24.06
CA ALA A 39 -11.73 -32.62 22.76
C ALA A 39 -12.12 -31.15 22.77
N GLN A 40 -13.25 -30.81 23.42
CA GLN A 40 -13.67 -29.42 23.60
C GLN A 40 -12.67 -28.61 24.44
N LEU A 41 -12.18 -29.18 25.55
CA LEU A 41 -11.15 -28.53 26.37
C LEU A 41 -9.83 -28.35 25.61
N ALA A 42 -9.43 -29.33 24.79
CA ALA A 42 -8.24 -29.23 23.95
C ALA A 42 -8.40 -28.15 22.86
N ALA A 43 -9.56 -28.09 22.20
CA ALA A 43 -9.88 -27.05 21.23
C ALA A 43 -9.89 -25.66 21.87
N GLY A 44 -10.46 -25.53 23.08
CA GLY A 44 -10.43 -24.27 23.85
C GLY A 44 -9.01 -23.81 24.17
N ARG A 45 -8.13 -24.73 24.60
CA ARG A 45 -6.70 -24.42 24.84
C ARG A 45 -5.98 -24.00 23.56
N GLN A 46 -6.29 -24.65 22.44
CA GLN A 46 -5.72 -24.27 21.15
C GLN A 46 -6.20 -22.88 20.70
N ALA A 47 -7.49 -22.56 20.89
CA ALA A 47 -8.04 -21.25 20.60
C ALA A 47 -7.38 -20.15 21.46
N LEU A 48 -7.23 -20.37 22.77
CA LEU A 48 -6.52 -19.45 23.65
C LEU A 48 -5.07 -19.26 23.23
N ALA A 49 -4.36 -20.34 22.88
CA ALA A 49 -2.98 -20.24 22.40
C ALA A 49 -2.85 -19.46 21.07
N LEU A 50 -3.86 -19.49 20.21
CA LEU A 50 -3.90 -18.68 18.99
C LEU A 50 -4.14 -17.21 19.31
N VAL A 51 -5.06 -16.91 20.24
CA VAL A 51 -5.33 -15.55 20.71
C VAL A 51 -4.10 -14.96 21.39
N ASP A 52 -3.40 -15.70 22.24
CA ASP A 52 -2.16 -15.26 22.89
C ASP A 52 -1.06 -14.95 21.88
N ARG A 53 -0.96 -15.74 20.80
CA ARG A 53 -0.02 -15.47 19.71
C ARG A 53 -0.43 -14.24 18.90
N ALA A 54 -1.72 -14.01 18.70
CA ALA A 54 -2.23 -12.84 18.00
C ALA A 54 -1.99 -11.57 18.83
N SER A 55 -2.32 -11.58 20.12
CA SER A 55 -2.08 -10.45 21.03
C SER A 55 -0.59 -10.14 21.18
N ALA A 56 0.27 -11.16 21.22
CA ALA A 56 1.72 -10.97 21.25
C ALA A 56 2.27 -10.38 19.92
N ARG A 57 1.60 -10.60 18.79
CA ARG A 57 1.94 -9.95 17.52
C ARG A 57 1.48 -8.50 17.52
N GLU A 58 0.25 -8.23 17.95
CA GLU A 58 -0.31 -6.87 18.06
C GLU A 58 0.53 -6.01 19.01
N ALA A 59 0.90 -6.53 20.19
CA ALA A 59 1.76 -5.83 21.14
C ALA A 59 3.14 -5.46 20.58
N LYS A 60 3.65 -6.20 19.58
CA LYS A 60 4.90 -5.87 18.89
C LYS A 60 4.72 -4.88 17.76
N LEU A 61 3.56 -4.88 17.10
CA LEU A 61 3.25 -3.99 15.99
C LEU A 61 2.88 -2.58 16.48
N GLU A 62 2.18 -2.49 17.61
CA GLU A 62 1.76 -1.22 18.19
C GLU A 62 2.90 -0.19 18.38
N PRO A 63 4.04 -0.53 19.01
CA PRO A 63 5.14 0.43 19.15
C PRO A 63 5.77 0.80 17.80
N LEU A 64 5.80 -0.12 16.83
CA LEU A 64 6.34 0.17 15.49
C LEU A 64 5.42 1.13 14.73
N LEU A 65 4.11 0.94 14.82
CA LEU A 65 3.13 1.84 14.22
C LEU A 65 3.17 3.23 14.87
N SER A 66 3.29 3.28 16.20
CA SER A 66 3.45 4.53 16.93
C SER A 66 4.73 5.28 16.53
N ASP A 67 5.87 4.58 16.41
CA ASP A 67 7.13 5.19 15.97
C ASP A 67 7.04 5.68 14.51
N LEU A 68 6.49 4.87 13.59
CA LEU A 68 6.32 5.27 12.19
C LEU A 68 5.38 6.47 12.03
N THR A 69 4.25 6.48 12.73
CA THR A 69 3.31 7.62 12.70
C THR A 69 3.95 8.87 13.28
N GLY A 70 4.71 8.76 14.37
CA GLY A 70 5.49 9.87 14.94
C GLY A 70 6.50 10.44 13.94
N ARG A 71 7.26 9.57 13.25
CA ARG A 71 8.24 9.99 12.23
C ARG A 71 7.57 10.67 11.03
N VAL A 72 6.44 10.15 10.55
CA VAL A 72 5.70 10.76 9.44
C VAL A 72 5.17 12.14 9.82
N ALA A 73 4.62 12.28 11.03
CA ALA A 73 4.13 13.57 11.53
C ALA A 73 5.26 14.62 11.61
N GLU A 74 6.44 14.21 12.10
CA GLU A 74 7.60 15.08 12.17
C GLU A 74 8.09 15.51 10.78
N LEU A 75 8.22 14.56 9.83
CA LEU A 75 8.61 14.87 8.46
C LEU A 75 7.61 15.79 7.76
N MET A 76 6.31 15.59 7.99
CA MET A 76 5.28 16.49 7.46
C MET A 76 5.42 17.90 8.03
N ARG A 77 5.66 18.02 9.34
CA ARG A 77 5.85 19.33 9.98
C ARG A 77 7.08 20.06 9.44
N GLN A 78 8.21 19.36 9.29
CA GLN A 78 9.42 19.93 8.71
C GLN A 78 9.18 20.39 7.27
N ARG A 79 8.49 19.58 6.47
CA ARG A 79 8.13 19.93 5.10
C ARG A 79 7.23 21.16 5.04
N TRP A 80 6.22 21.27 5.90
CA TRP A 80 5.36 22.46 5.93
C TRP A 80 6.13 23.71 6.30
N GLN A 81 7.04 23.63 7.27
CA GLN A 81 7.89 24.77 7.62
C GLN A 81 8.78 25.21 6.46
N SER A 82 9.34 24.28 5.69
CA SER A 82 10.14 24.63 4.51
C SER A 82 9.28 25.16 3.36
N ASP A 83 8.11 24.58 3.13
CA ASP A 83 7.21 24.98 2.04
C ASP A 83 6.70 26.41 2.26
N ASP A 84 6.38 26.78 3.51
CA ASP A 84 5.93 28.13 3.87
C ASP A 84 7.05 29.17 3.65
N ALA A 85 8.27 28.88 4.13
CA ALA A 85 9.43 29.74 3.94
C ALA A 85 9.81 29.91 2.46
N LEU A 86 9.69 28.84 1.66
CA LEU A 86 9.90 28.92 0.22
C LEU A 86 8.83 29.79 -0.44
N GLN A 87 7.56 29.59 -0.12
CA GLN A 87 6.47 30.39 -0.68
C GLN A 87 6.65 31.89 -0.44
N ASP A 88 7.07 32.28 0.76
CA ASP A 88 7.39 33.67 1.09
C ASP A 88 8.55 34.21 0.24
N LEU A 89 9.61 33.42 0.05
CA LEU A 89 10.75 33.78 -0.80
C LEU A 89 10.31 33.97 -2.27
N TYR A 90 9.47 33.09 -2.80
CA TYR A 90 8.92 33.23 -4.16
C TYR A 90 8.07 34.50 -4.29
N ALA A 91 7.21 34.80 -3.32
CA ALA A 91 6.41 36.02 -3.32
C ALA A 91 7.29 37.29 -3.30
N GLN A 92 8.35 37.29 -2.50
CA GLN A 92 9.32 38.38 -2.44
C GLN A 92 10.12 38.52 -3.73
N ALA A 93 10.54 37.42 -4.35
CA ALA A 93 11.30 37.45 -5.60
C ALA A 93 10.47 37.98 -6.77
N ILE A 94 9.20 37.57 -6.88
CA ILE A 94 8.27 38.05 -7.90
C ILE A 94 7.98 39.55 -7.70
N SER A 95 7.71 39.98 -6.47
CA SER A 95 7.43 41.39 -6.19
C SER A 95 8.64 42.31 -6.46
N ALA A 96 9.85 41.86 -6.12
CA ALA A 96 11.08 42.57 -6.44
C ALA A 96 11.27 42.69 -7.96
N ARG A 97 11.03 41.61 -8.71
CA ARG A 97 11.11 41.61 -10.18
C ARG A 97 10.13 42.62 -10.80
N LEU A 98 8.88 42.64 -10.33
CA LEU A 98 7.87 43.59 -10.82
C LEU A 98 8.24 45.04 -10.50
N THR A 99 8.77 45.28 -9.29
CA THR A 99 9.19 46.64 -8.88
C THR A 99 10.32 47.17 -9.76
N ILE A 100 11.31 46.33 -10.09
CA ILE A 100 12.41 46.76 -10.98
C ILE A 100 11.89 47.02 -12.39
N GLN A 101 10.97 46.19 -12.91
CA GLN A 101 10.37 46.39 -14.22
C GLN A 101 9.61 47.71 -14.31
N GLU A 102 8.85 48.06 -13.27
CA GLU A 102 8.16 49.35 -13.18
C GLU A 102 9.15 50.54 -13.15
N LEU A 103 10.23 50.43 -12.39
CA LEU A 103 11.28 51.46 -12.34
C LEU A 103 12.02 51.62 -13.67
N ASP A 104 12.34 50.52 -14.35
CA ASP A 104 12.98 50.56 -15.67
C ASP A 104 12.04 51.19 -16.71
N ALA A 105 10.73 50.90 -16.64
CA ALA A 105 9.71 51.52 -17.49
C ALA A 105 9.60 53.04 -17.26
N GLN A 106 9.59 53.49 -16.00
CA GLN A 106 9.58 54.91 -15.65
C GLN A 106 10.84 55.64 -16.11
N ALA A 107 11.99 54.96 -16.11
CA ALA A 107 13.26 55.50 -16.59
C ALA A 107 13.46 55.42 -18.11
N GLY A 108 12.47 54.89 -18.87
CA GLY A 108 12.57 54.71 -20.32
C GLY A 108 13.65 53.72 -20.75
N ARG A 109 14.04 52.79 -19.86
CA ARG A 109 15.06 51.76 -20.13
C ARG A 109 14.41 50.51 -20.72
N PRO A 110 15.13 49.74 -21.55
CA PRO A 110 14.64 48.46 -22.03
C PRO A 110 14.40 47.48 -20.86
N PRO A 111 13.37 46.61 -20.92
CA PRO A 111 13.07 45.66 -19.85
C PRO A 111 14.25 44.73 -19.57
N ARG A 112 14.62 44.58 -18.29
CA ARG A 112 15.68 43.64 -17.89
C ARG A 112 15.16 42.20 -17.87
N GLU A 113 15.92 41.29 -18.47
CA GLU A 113 15.67 39.85 -18.38
C GLU A 113 16.22 39.32 -17.05
N PHE A 114 15.35 38.68 -16.26
CA PHE A 114 15.73 37.98 -15.03
C PHE A 114 15.73 36.47 -15.29
N PRO A 115 16.67 35.72 -14.69
CA PRO A 115 16.66 34.26 -14.77
C PRO A 115 15.31 33.72 -14.26
N PRO A 116 14.78 32.65 -14.88
CA PRO A 116 13.53 32.04 -14.42
C PRO A 116 13.71 31.53 -13.00
N LEU A 117 12.67 31.71 -12.18
CA LEU A 117 12.66 31.11 -10.85
C LEU A 117 12.65 29.58 -10.99
N PRO A 118 13.28 28.84 -10.05
CA PRO A 118 13.21 27.40 -10.06
C PRO A 118 11.74 26.93 -10.04
N PRO A 119 11.42 25.77 -10.64
CA PRO A 119 10.06 25.27 -10.63
C PRO A 119 9.64 24.91 -9.20
N TYR A 120 8.53 25.49 -8.73
CA TYR A 120 7.88 25.15 -7.46
C TYR A 120 6.56 24.41 -7.74
N PRO A 121 6.25 23.33 -7.00
CA PRO A 121 7.06 22.68 -5.97
C PRO A 121 8.29 21.96 -6.54
N TYR A 122 9.37 21.89 -5.75
CA TYR A 122 10.59 21.16 -6.15
C TYR A 122 10.22 19.70 -6.46
N PRO A 123 10.54 19.19 -7.66
CA PRO A 123 10.24 17.81 -7.99
C PRO A 123 11.07 16.88 -7.08
N PRO A 124 10.53 15.70 -6.71
CA PRO A 124 11.28 14.75 -5.90
C PRO A 124 12.60 14.40 -6.60
N ALA A 125 13.68 14.18 -5.84
CA ALA A 125 15.03 13.98 -6.35
C ALA A 125 15.12 12.95 -7.50
N ASN A 126 14.24 11.94 -7.50
CA ASN A 126 14.16 10.90 -8.53
C ASN A 126 13.70 11.42 -9.90
N ARG A 127 13.00 12.56 -9.99
CA ARG A 127 12.60 13.20 -11.26
C ARG A 127 13.62 14.21 -11.79
N LEU A 128 14.53 14.70 -10.94
CA LEU A 128 15.54 15.68 -11.35
C LEU A 128 16.53 15.08 -12.37
N ALA A 129 16.77 13.77 -12.30
CA ALA A 129 17.59 13.03 -13.27
C ALA A 129 16.99 12.99 -14.70
N GLU A 130 15.67 13.15 -14.82
CA GLU A 130 14.97 13.09 -16.11
C GLU A 130 14.85 14.50 -16.74
N SER A 131 14.66 15.54 -15.92
CA SER A 131 14.49 16.92 -16.37
C SER A 131 15.74 17.58 -16.98
N ASP A 132 16.94 17.07 -16.69
CA ASP A 132 18.18 17.58 -17.30
C ASP A 132 18.30 17.21 -18.79
N THR A 133 17.62 16.13 -19.21
CA THR A 133 17.57 15.72 -20.63
C THR A 133 16.46 16.41 -21.41
N LEU A 134 15.35 16.80 -20.75
CA LEU A 134 14.19 17.44 -21.38
C LEU A 134 14.35 18.97 -21.55
N THR A 135 15.19 19.62 -20.76
CA THR A 135 15.44 21.07 -20.89
C THR A 135 16.36 21.39 -22.08
N VAL A 136 17.27 20.47 -22.45
CA VAL A 136 18.08 20.59 -23.68
C VAL A 136 17.22 20.38 -24.94
N ALA A 137 16.20 19.53 -24.87
CA ALA A 137 15.32 19.24 -26.02
C ALA A 137 14.30 20.35 -26.33
N ARG A 138 13.99 21.24 -25.38
CA ARG A 138 12.98 22.31 -25.55
C ARG A 138 13.57 23.66 -26.00
N GLY A 139 14.89 23.76 -26.13
CA GLY A 139 15.60 24.99 -26.52
C GLY A 139 15.94 25.14 -28.02
N VAL A 140 15.51 24.23 -28.91
CA VAL A 140 15.98 24.20 -30.31
C VAL A 140 14.88 24.39 -31.37
N VAL A 141 13.63 24.70 -30.98
CA VAL A 141 12.56 24.92 -31.97
C VAL A 141 11.86 26.25 -31.73
N GLU A 142 12.41 27.32 -32.32
CA GLU A 142 11.68 28.31 -33.13
C GLU A 142 12.58 29.49 -33.48
N THR A 143 13.34 29.35 -34.56
CA THR A 143 13.79 30.48 -35.39
C THR A 143 14.32 29.91 -36.69
N THR A 144 13.53 29.99 -37.78
CA THR A 144 14.00 30.17 -39.17
C THR A 144 12.79 30.23 -40.11
N SER A 145 12.47 31.49 -40.46
CA SER A 145 11.97 32.00 -41.75
C SER A 145 10.78 31.37 -42.48
N ASP A 146 9.71 32.16 -42.47
CA ASP A 146 8.80 32.52 -43.57
C ASP A 146 9.31 32.25 -45.01
N PRO A 147 8.58 31.51 -45.85
CA PRO A 147 8.78 31.45 -47.30
C PRO A 147 7.66 32.24 -48.01
N ARG A 148 7.69 33.57 -47.97
CA ARG A 148 6.98 34.38 -48.98
C ARG A 148 7.79 34.35 -50.27
N ASP A 149 7.10 34.27 -51.40
CA ASP A 149 7.64 34.49 -52.75
C ASP A 149 8.67 33.48 -53.29
N ALA A 150 8.17 32.41 -53.90
CA ALA A 150 8.74 31.90 -55.15
C ALA A 150 7.72 30.99 -55.88
N GLY A 151 6.67 31.60 -56.41
CA GLY A 151 5.85 30.94 -57.44
C GLY A 151 6.64 30.79 -58.73
N ALA A 152 6.68 29.59 -59.31
CA ALA A 152 6.71 29.38 -60.75
C ALA A 152 6.54 27.89 -61.11
N ARG A 153 5.62 27.63 -62.05
CA ARG A 153 5.48 26.46 -62.95
C ARG A 153 4.50 25.33 -62.56
N ILE A 154 3.28 25.59 -63.03
CA ILE A 154 2.32 24.63 -63.58
C ILE A 154 3.03 23.71 -64.62
N SER A 155 2.87 22.38 -64.52
CA SER A 155 2.13 21.55 -65.50
C SER A 155 2.58 20.07 -65.54
N LYS A 156 1.57 19.18 -65.53
CA LYS A 156 1.43 17.97 -66.36
C LYS A 156 2.12 16.65 -65.94
N GLY A 157 1.28 15.62 -65.73
CA GLY A 157 1.45 14.32 -66.42
C GLY A 157 1.67 13.07 -65.57
N GLU A 158 0.66 12.20 -65.56
CA GLU A 158 0.74 10.72 -65.67
C GLU A 158 1.47 9.90 -64.56
N SER A 159 0.77 9.01 -63.85
CA SER A 159 0.46 7.61 -64.24
C SER A 159 1.68 6.68 -64.17
N GLN A 160 1.74 5.82 -63.15
CA GLN A 160 1.61 4.35 -63.33
C GLN A 160 2.05 3.59 -62.07
N TYR A 161 1.25 2.56 -61.80
CA TYR A 161 1.54 1.41 -60.98
C TYR A 161 2.88 0.75 -61.35
N GLY A 162 3.57 0.25 -60.33
CA GLY A 162 4.57 -0.81 -60.39
C GLY A 162 4.57 -1.55 -59.08
#